data_AF-A0A059CWU6-F1
#
_entry.id   AF-A0A059CWU6-F1
#
_cell.length_a   1.000
_cell.length_b   1.000
_cell.length_c   1.000
_cell.angle_alpha   90.00
_cell.angle_beta   90.00
_cell.angle_gamma   90.00
#
_symmetry.space_group_name_H-M   'P 1'
#
loop_
_entity.id
_entity.type
_entity.pdbx_description
1 polymer ?
#
loop_
_entity_poly.entity_id
_entity_poly.type
_entity_poly.pdbx_seq_one_letter_code
_entity_poly.pdbx_strand_id
1 'polypeptide(L)'
;MDPEYRNVEFLITTGPGPCPQLDSKNIVFGTVLEGLDVITAIASIPTYKPSENIRQLNDLAEFFGDERAQNARAMWNKPLKTVYIRDCGEIKVSKPTLTPSLP
;
A
#
# COMPACT_ATOMS: atom_id res chain seq x y z
N MET A 1 -18.12 14.02 -2.42
CA MET A 1 -16.83 13.31 -2.53
C MET A 1 -16.97 12.00 -1.80
N ASP A 2 -16.35 10.93 -2.30
CA ASP A 2 -16.37 9.63 -1.63
C ASP A 2 -15.70 9.75 -0.25
N PRO A 3 -16.39 9.49 0.87
CA PRO A 3 -15.82 9.58 2.21
C PRO A 3 -14.67 8.59 2.46
N GLU A 4 -14.54 7.54 1.64
CA GLU A 4 -13.45 6.57 1.72
C GLU A 4 -12.18 7.04 0.98
N TYR A 5 -12.25 8.14 0.23
CA TYR A 5 -11.09 8.65 -0.53
C TYR A 5 -10.04 9.29 0.40
N ARG A 6 -8.86 8.68 0.46
CA ARG A 6 -7.70 9.17 1.24
C ARG A 6 -6.77 9.99 0.35
N ASN A 7 -6.96 11.31 0.31
CA ASN A 7 -6.26 12.23 -0.59
C ASN A 7 -4.74 12.38 -0.35
N VAL A 8 -4.19 11.83 0.73
CA VAL A 8 -2.76 11.92 1.09
C VAL A 8 -2.07 10.55 1.20
N GLU A 9 -2.81 9.46 0.98
CA GLU A 9 -2.26 8.11 0.97
C GLU A 9 -1.88 7.71 -0.46
N PHE A 10 -0.75 7.02 -0.60
CA PHE A 10 -0.32 6.47 -1.87
C PHE A 10 0.32 5.10 -1.68
N LEU A 11 0.38 4.33 -2.77
CA LEU A 11 1.00 3.02 -2.81
C LEU A 11 2.04 2.94 -3.92
N ILE A 12 3.05 2.10 -3.74
CA ILE A 12 4.03 1.74 -4.75
C ILE A 12 3.85 0.25 -5.03
N THR A 13 3.70 -0.13 -6.29
CA THR A 13 3.59 -1.53 -6.70
C THR A 13 4.96 -2.21 -6.65
N THR A 14 5.05 -3.38 -6.00
CA THR A 14 6.33 -4.08 -5.76
C THR A 14 6.38 -5.53 -6.28
N GLY A 15 5.26 -6.04 -6.81
CA GLY A 15 5.21 -7.36 -7.45
C GLY A 15 5.73 -7.34 -8.89
N PRO A 16 5.92 -8.51 -9.53
CA PRO A 16 6.09 -8.55 -10.98
C PRO A 16 4.86 -7.92 -11.65
N GLY A 17 5.07 -7.04 -12.63
CA GLY A 17 3.96 -6.39 -13.35
C GLY A 17 3.19 -7.36 -14.26
N PRO A 18 1.92 -7.10 -14.63
CA PRO A 18 1.04 -5.98 -14.23
C PRO A 18 0.15 -6.27 -12.99
N CYS A 19 -0.50 -5.22 -12.43
CA CYS A 19 -1.39 -5.28 -11.25
C CYS A 19 -2.86 -4.94 -11.61
N PRO A 20 -3.52 -5.72 -12.50
CA PRO A 20 -4.80 -5.35 -13.13
C PRO A 20 -5.95 -5.20 -12.13
N GLN A 21 -5.85 -5.81 -10.95
CA GLN A 21 -6.86 -5.68 -9.91
C GLN A 21 -7.04 -4.24 -9.37
N LEU A 22 -6.09 -3.35 -9.65
CA LEU A 22 -6.11 -1.93 -9.26
C LEU A 22 -6.56 -1.00 -10.39
N ASP A 23 -6.71 -1.50 -11.62
CA ASP A 23 -7.09 -0.71 -12.78
C ASP A 23 -8.46 -0.06 -12.56
N SER A 24 -8.58 1.22 -12.92
CA SER A 24 -9.78 2.06 -12.68
C SER A 24 -10.22 2.21 -11.21
N LYS A 25 -9.47 1.66 -10.24
CA LYS A 25 -9.70 1.84 -8.80
C LYS A 25 -8.74 2.83 -8.16
N ASN A 26 -7.53 2.96 -8.72
CA ASN A 26 -6.51 3.88 -8.26
C ASN A 26 -6.03 4.75 -9.43
N ILE A 27 -5.65 5.99 -9.13
CA ILE A 27 -5.04 6.90 -10.10
C ILE A 27 -3.54 6.63 -10.12
N VAL A 28 -3.01 6.28 -11.30
CA VAL A 28 -1.57 6.19 -11.52
C VAL A 28 -1.03 7.58 -11.83
N PHE A 29 -0.14 8.10 -10.99
CA PHE A 29 0.40 9.47 -11.11
C PHE A 29 1.92 9.54 -11.22
N GLY A 30 2.62 8.39 -11.21
CA GLY A 30 4.08 8.37 -11.29
C GLY A 30 4.66 6.97 -11.36
N THR A 31 5.98 6.92 -11.46
CA THR A 31 6.77 5.69 -11.44
C THR A 31 8.06 5.92 -10.65
N VAL A 32 8.60 4.86 -10.04
CA VAL A 32 9.89 4.89 -9.34
C VAL A 32 11.01 4.87 -10.38
N LEU A 33 11.81 5.93 -10.45
CA LEU A 33 12.95 6.02 -11.37
C LEU A 33 14.25 5.47 -10.77
N GLU A 34 14.44 5.64 -9.46
CA GLU A 34 15.62 5.23 -8.71
C GLU A 34 15.19 4.67 -7.34
N GLY A 35 16.00 3.77 -6.76
CA GLY A 35 15.75 3.24 -5.41
C GLY A 35 14.74 2.09 -5.33
N LEU A 36 14.49 1.35 -6.42
CA LEU A 36 13.59 0.19 -6.40
C LEU A 36 14.10 -0.93 -5.45
N ASP A 37 15.40 -1.02 -5.25
CA ASP A 37 16.03 -1.88 -4.24
C ASP A 37 15.63 -1.49 -2.81
N VAL A 38 15.56 -0.20 -2.50
CA VAL A 38 15.06 0.32 -1.21
C VAL A 38 13.58 -0.04 -1.03
N ILE A 39 12.76 0.14 -2.08
CA ILE A 39 11.35 -0.25 -2.05
C ILE A 39 11.21 -1.77 -1.84
N THR A 40 12.03 -2.57 -2.51
CA THR A 40 12.05 -4.03 -2.36
C THR A 40 12.43 -4.43 -0.93
N ALA A 41 13.42 -3.75 -0.34
CA ALA A 41 13.80 -3.96 1.05
C ALA A 41 12.65 -3.65 2.01
N ILE A 42 11.94 -2.53 1.81
CA ILE A 42 10.74 -2.16 2.59
C ILE A 42 9.65 -3.24 2.46
N ALA A 43 9.37 -3.70 1.23
CA ALA A 43 8.36 -4.73 0.97
C ALA A 43 8.69 -6.09 1.61
N SER A 44 9.97 -6.37 1.86
CA SER A 44 10.42 -7.59 2.53
C SER A 44 10.34 -7.55 4.07
N ILE A 45 10.01 -6.40 4.67
CA ILE A 45 9.90 -6.29 6.13
C ILE A 45 8.78 -7.22 6.60
N PRO A 46 9.04 -8.09 7.59
CA PRO A 46 8.01 -8.95 8.15
C PRO A 46 6.81 -8.14 8.63
N THR A 47 5.61 -8.58 8.27
CA THR A 47 4.35 -7.96 8.67
C THR A 47 3.63 -8.82 9.69
N TYR A 48 2.78 -8.20 10.51
CA TYR A 48 1.91 -8.94 11.40
C TYR A 48 0.92 -9.79 10.59
N LYS A 49 1.04 -11.11 10.74
CA LYS A 49 0.10 -12.09 10.16
C LYS A 49 -0.64 -12.77 11.31
N PRO A 50 -1.97 -12.59 11.42
CA PRO A 50 -2.75 -13.30 12.43
C PRO A 50 -2.68 -14.81 12.21
N SER A 51 -2.76 -15.58 13.29
CA SER A 51 -2.90 -17.04 13.19
C SER A 51 -4.24 -17.42 12.57
N GLU A 52 -4.33 -18.63 12.03
CA GLU A 52 -5.56 -19.12 11.39
C GLU A 52 -6.78 -19.05 12.32
N ASN A 53 -6.61 -19.45 13.58
CA ASN A 53 -7.69 -19.38 14.57
C ASN A 53 -8.17 -17.93 14.81
N ILE A 54 -7.25 -16.96 14.84
CA ILE A 54 -7.60 -15.55 15.02
C ILE A 54 -8.36 -15.04 13.79
N ARG A 55 -7.97 -15.45 12.58
CA ARG A 55 -8.70 -15.11 11.34
C ARG A 55 -10.14 -15.62 11.40
N GLN A 56 -10.31 -16.92 11.66
CA GLN A 56 -11.63 -17.56 11.71
C GLN A 56 -12.56 -16.95 12.76
N LEU A 57 -12.05 -16.65 13.95
CA LEU A 57 -12.85 -15.99 15.00
C LEU A 57 -13.19 -14.55 14.64
N ASN A 58 -12.28 -13.83 13.98
CA ASN A 58 -12.53 -12.47 13.51
C ASN A 58 -13.59 -12.44 12.40
N ASP A 59 -13.52 -13.39 11.45
CA ASP A 59 -14.48 -13.54 10.36
C ASP A 59 -15.88 -13.87 10.91
N LEU A 60 -15.97 -14.74 11.92
CA LEU A 60 -17.22 -15.04 12.61
C LEU A 60 -17.78 -13.81 13.34
N ALA A 61 -16.92 -13.04 14.01
CA ALA A 61 -17.33 -11.83 14.71
C ALA A 61 -17.85 -10.75 13.73
N GLU A 62 -17.18 -10.58 12.58
CA GLU A 62 -17.64 -9.70 11.50
C GLU A 62 -19.00 -10.15 10.94
N PHE A 63 -19.22 -11.46 10.77
CA PHE A 63 -20.51 -12.00 10.32
C PHE A 63 -21.66 -11.61 11.27
N PHE A 64 -21.40 -11.52 12.58
CA PHE A 64 -22.36 -11.05 13.58
C PHE A 64 -22.38 -9.52 13.78
N GLY A 65 -21.63 -8.76 12.98
CA GLY A 65 -21.60 -7.29 13.02
C GLY A 65 -20.76 -6.70 14.17
N ASP A 66 -19.81 -7.45 14.72
CA ASP A 66 -18.93 -6.96 15.79
C ASP A 66 -17.86 -6.01 15.22
N GLU A 67 -18.03 -4.71 15.41
CA GLU A 67 -17.12 -3.65 14.94
C GLU A 67 -15.68 -3.80 15.46
N ARG A 68 -15.48 -4.48 16.60
CA ARG A 68 -14.13 -4.74 17.13
C ARG A 68 -13.32 -5.63 16.19
N ALA A 69 -13.97 -6.45 15.37
CA ALA A 69 -13.31 -7.27 14.37
C ALA A 69 -12.56 -6.41 13.35
N GLN A 70 -13.15 -5.27 12.94
CA GLN A 70 -12.53 -4.33 12.01
C GLN A 70 -11.29 -3.64 12.62
N ASN A 71 -11.36 -3.25 13.90
CA ASN A 71 -10.22 -2.66 14.61
C ASN A 71 -9.03 -3.63 14.71
N ALA A 72 -9.29 -4.92 14.91
CA ALA A 72 -8.24 -5.93 14.92
C ALA A 72 -7.58 -6.08 13.55
N ARG A 73 -8.36 -5.99 12.46
CA ARG A 73 -7.85 -6.03 11.08
C ARG A 73 -6.98 -4.84 10.71
N ALA A 74 -7.17 -3.69 11.34
CA ALA A 74 -6.32 -2.52 11.13
C ALA A 74 -4.84 -2.77 11.50
N MET A 75 -4.53 -3.83 12.25
CA MET A 75 -3.14 -4.25 12.51
C MET A 75 -2.60 -5.29 11.52
N TRP A 76 -3.46 -5.94 10.74
CA TRP A 76 -3.04 -6.98 9.82
C TRP A 76 -2.20 -6.39 8.70
N ASN A 77 -1.15 -7.11 8.30
CA ASN A 77 -0.18 -6.67 7.31
C ASN A 77 0.61 -5.39 7.68
N LYS A 78 0.48 -4.87 8.92
CA LYS A 78 1.36 -3.79 9.38
C LYS A 78 2.80 -4.31 9.54
N PRO A 79 3.82 -3.57 9.08
CA PRO A 79 5.22 -3.90 9.33
C PRO A 79 5.52 -4.07 10.82
N LEU A 80 6.27 -5.11 11.19
CA LEU A 80 6.72 -5.34 12.57
C LEU A 80 7.81 -4.35 13.00
N LYS A 81 8.38 -3.61 12.04
CA LYS A 81 9.31 -2.51 12.26
C LYS A 81 8.71 -1.24 11.67
N THR A 82 8.75 -0.15 12.42
CA THR A 82 8.29 1.15 11.92
C THR A 82 9.09 1.58 10.69
N VAL A 83 8.37 1.89 9.62
CA VAL A 83 8.89 2.51 8.40
C VAL A 83 8.35 3.94 8.36
N TYR A 84 9.22 4.91 8.15
CA TYR A 84 8.83 6.31 8.06
C TYR A 84 9.70 7.02 7.03
N ILE A 85 9.14 8.06 6.42
CA ILE A 85 9.86 8.95 5.50
C ILE A 85 10.63 9.94 6.37
N ARG A 86 11.96 9.82 6.40
CA ARG A 86 12.82 10.70 7.21
C ARG A 86 12.95 12.09 6.59
N ASP A 87 13.06 12.15 5.27
CA ASP A 87 13.23 13.38 4.49
C ASP A 87 12.58 13.20 3.11
N CYS A 88 12.06 14.29 2.54
CA CYS A 88 11.39 14.31 1.26
C CYS A 88 11.40 15.72 0.66
N GLY A 89 11.38 15.82 -0.68
CA GLY A 89 11.35 17.10 -1.37
C GLY A 89 11.14 16.96 -2.88
N GLU A 90 11.17 18.09 -3.56
CA GLU A 90 11.06 18.16 -5.01
C GLU A 90 12.44 18.30 -5.66
N ILE A 91 12.70 17.50 -6.69
CA ILE A 91 13.88 17.63 -7.55
C ILE A 91 13.42 18.17 -8.89
N LYS A 92 13.88 19.37 -9.24
CA LYS A 92 13.54 20.00 -10.53
C LYS A 92 14.18 19.24 -11.68
N VAL A 93 13.36 18.70 -12.57
CA VAL A 93 13.81 18.02 -13.79
C VAL A 93 13.97 19.06 -14.90
N SER A 94 15.20 19.29 -15.36
CA SER A 94 15.50 20.31 -16.38
C SER A 94 15.17 19.87 -17.81
N LYS A 95 15.07 18.56 -18.07
CA LYS A 95 14.68 17.99 -19.36
C LYS A 95 13.85 16.72 -19.15
N PRO A 96 12.57 16.69 -19.58
CA PRO A 96 11.77 15.46 -19.50
C PRO A 96 12.35 14.41 -20.45
N THR A 97 12.85 13.30 -19.91
CA THR A 97 13.44 12.20 -20.71
C THR A 97 12.41 11.15 -21.10
N LEU A 98 11.25 11.13 -20.44
CA LEU A 98 10.19 10.14 -20.66
C LEU A 98 9.04 10.78 -21.43
N THR A 99 8.74 10.26 -22.62
CA THR A 99 7.45 10.46 -23.27
C THR A 99 6.41 9.79 -22.38
N PRO A 100 5.43 10.52 -21.82
CA PRO A 100 4.37 9.89 -21.06
C PRO A 100 3.51 9.06 -22.02
N SER A 101 3.69 7.74 -22.03
CA SER A 101 2.68 6.83 -22.55
C SER A 101 1.82 6.39 -21.37
N LEU A 102 0.63 6.96 -21.28
CA LEU A 102 -0.45 6.31 -20.54
C LEU A 102 -0.75 4.97 -21.23
N PRO A 103 -0.97 3.87 -20.48
CA PRO A 103 -1.52 2.65 -21.06
C PRO A 103 -2.92 2.90 -21.64
#